data_AF-A0A2H6AXK0-F1
#
_entry.id   AF-A0A2H6AXK0-F1
#
_cell.length_a   1.000
_cell.length_b   1.000
_cell.length_c   1.000
_cell.angle_alpha   90.00
_cell.angle_beta   90.00
_cell.angle_gamma   90.00
#
_symmetry.space_group_name_H-M   'P 1'
#
loop_
_entity.id
_entity.type
_entity.pdbx_description
1 polymer ?
#
loop_
_entity_poly.entity_id
_entity_poly.type
_entity_poly.pdbx_seq_one_letter_code
_entity_poly.pdbx_strand_id
1 'polypeptide(L)'
;MRKGVRLLAAGALCGFLAGCAGLQTINPDAMDDVDLYMHDLEAVRGMQPNGPAFVQGLRAGYLPLADAEYAVTDYRDAIHFARKAVASAKGIFVQPDALELRKLPEERVGELSAARARLMAAFEQDARRIAPLPSARAQTAFDCWLEQEEERDAEGAAACKAEFEQAMQEVDQQLAAGIQNVYVVFFAWDRADISPVAAEVLDQVAAEYGKGKAARLILAGHADRSGPEPYNERLSERRARAVAGYLAEKGVPMEAMQLEWYGERRPRVPTADGVREPQNRRVEITLK
;
A
#
# COMPACT_ATOMS: atom_id res chain seq x y z
N MET A 1 -20.52 71.18 -3.12
CA MET A 1 -20.59 71.06 -4.59
C MET A 1 -19.65 69.94 -5.04
N ARG A 2 -20.18 68.94 -5.78
CA ARG A 2 -19.52 67.92 -6.65
C ARG A 2 -18.45 67.00 -6.00
N LYS A 3 -18.69 65.71 -5.76
CA LYS A 3 -18.96 64.50 -6.62
C LYS A 3 -17.68 63.71 -6.98
N GLY A 4 -17.68 62.40 -6.66
CA GLY A 4 -16.88 61.30 -7.26
C GLY A 4 -15.48 61.13 -6.65
N VAL A 5 -14.90 59.95 -6.45
CA VAL A 5 -15.12 58.60 -7.02
C VAL A 5 -14.61 57.56 -5.99
N ARG A 6 -15.33 56.44 -5.85
CA ARG A 6 -14.89 55.23 -5.13
C ARG A 6 -13.87 54.48 -6.00
N LEU A 7 -12.71 54.12 -5.44
CA LEU A 7 -11.89 53.03 -5.94
C LEU A 7 -11.62 52.05 -4.79
N LEU A 8 -12.13 50.84 -4.94
CA LEU A 8 -11.79 49.67 -4.13
C LEU A 8 -10.40 49.20 -4.56
N ALA A 9 -9.49 49.02 -3.60
CA ALA A 9 -8.36 48.12 -3.75
C ALA A 9 -8.07 47.48 -2.39
N ALA A 10 -8.57 46.26 -2.22
CA ALA A 10 -8.14 45.36 -1.16
C ALA A 10 -6.68 44.98 -1.43
N GLY A 11 -5.79 45.34 -0.52
CA GLY A 11 -4.38 45.00 -0.58
C GLY A 11 -3.89 44.66 0.81
N ALA A 12 -4.18 43.44 1.27
CA ALA A 12 -3.64 42.93 2.51
C ALA A 12 -3.47 41.41 2.43
N LEU A 13 -2.21 41.01 2.59
CA LEU A 13 -1.67 39.72 3.02
C LEU A 13 -1.30 38.66 1.97
N CYS A 14 0.00 38.69 1.65
CA CYS A 14 0.95 37.58 1.79
C CYS A 14 0.41 36.17 1.46
N GLY A 15 0.62 35.76 0.22
CA GLY A 15 0.51 34.37 -0.20
C GLY A 15 1.63 33.51 0.40
N PHE A 16 1.24 32.62 1.32
CA PHE A 16 1.98 31.39 1.61
C PHE A 16 1.20 30.23 0.98
N LEU A 17 1.35 30.09 -0.33
CA LEU A 17 1.19 28.82 -1.02
C LEU A 17 2.53 28.52 -1.68
N ALA A 18 3.45 27.97 -0.89
CA ALA A 18 4.53 27.16 -1.43
C ALA A 18 3.86 25.90 -2.01
N GLY A 19 3.32 26.04 -3.22
CA GLY A 19 2.87 24.93 -4.02
C GLY A 19 4.06 24.01 -4.30
N CYS A 20 3.82 22.72 -4.17
CA CYS A 20 4.64 21.66 -4.75
C CYS A 20 4.79 21.90 -6.26
N ALA A 21 5.79 22.68 -6.65
CA ALA A 21 6.25 22.81 -8.02
C ALA A 21 7.54 22.00 -8.12
N GLY A 22 7.48 20.86 -8.80
CA GLY A 22 8.67 20.03 -9.01
C GLY A 22 8.45 18.59 -9.43
N LEU A 23 7.24 18.18 -9.81
CA LEU A 23 7.07 17.03 -10.70
C LEU A 23 6.70 17.62 -12.05
N GLN A 24 7.72 18.03 -12.81
CA GLN A 24 7.55 18.14 -14.25
C GLN A 24 7.09 16.77 -14.72
N THR A 25 5.89 16.71 -15.28
CA THR A 25 5.48 15.61 -16.15
C THR A 25 6.60 15.42 -17.15
N ILE A 26 7.35 14.33 -17.01
CA ILE A 26 8.46 14.03 -17.92
C ILE A 26 7.83 13.96 -19.31
N ASN A 27 8.27 14.86 -20.21
CA ASN A 27 7.83 14.85 -21.58
C ASN A 27 8.29 13.52 -22.23
N PRO A 28 7.36 12.63 -22.61
CA PRO A 28 7.73 11.35 -23.21
C PRO A 28 8.38 11.50 -24.59
N ASP A 29 8.25 12.67 -25.24
CA ASP A 29 8.66 12.89 -26.63
C ASP A 29 9.94 13.75 -26.80
N ALA A 30 10.56 14.20 -25.71
CA ALA A 30 11.86 14.86 -25.82
C ALA A 30 12.96 13.81 -25.99
N MET A 31 13.42 13.60 -27.23
CA MET A 31 14.62 12.82 -27.61
C MET A 31 15.93 13.48 -27.13
N ASP A 32 15.92 14.10 -25.95
CA ASP A 32 17.14 14.69 -25.40
C ASP A 32 18.01 13.56 -24.83
N ASP A 33 19.04 13.24 -25.62
CA ASP A 33 20.22 12.46 -25.32
C ASP A 33 20.00 11.03 -24.79
N VAL A 34 19.81 10.07 -25.71
CA VAL A 34 19.78 8.62 -25.42
C VAL A 34 20.99 8.22 -24.56
N ASP A 35 22.16 8.82 -24.81
CA ASP A 35 23.40 8.49 -24.09
C ASP A 35 23.32 8.89 -22.61
N LEU A 36 22.64 10.00 -22.29
CA LEU A 36 22.43 10.44 -20.91
C LEU A 36 21.57 9.44 -20.12
N TYR A 37 20.47 8.97 -20.73
CA TYR A 37 19.55 8.04 -20.07
C TYR A 37 20.14 6.64 -19.93
N MET A 38 20.89 6.17 -20.94
CA MET A 38 21.57 4.89 -20.85
C MET A 38 22.74 4.93 -19.86
N HIS A 39 23.43 6.07 -19.72
CA HIS A 39 24.42 6.29 -18.67
C HIS A 39 23.78 6.25 -17.27
N ASP A 40 22.64 6.93 -17.07
CA ASP A 40 21.88 6.88 -15.82
C ASP A 40 21.40 5.45 -15.49
N LEU A 41 20.99 4.68 -16.51
CA LEU A 41 20.60 3.27 -16.35
C LEU A 41 21.78 2.40 -15.89
N GLU A 42 22.97 2.61 -16.45
CA GLU A 42 24.18 1.90 -16.06
C GLU A 42 24.60 2.25 -14.61
N ALA A 43 24.48 3.52 -14.22
CA ALA A 43 24.67 3.94 -12.84
C ALA A 43 23.69 3.23 -11.89
N VAL A 44 22.42 3.09 -12.28
CA VAL A 44 21.40 2.38 -11.48
C VAL A 44 21.74 0.92 -11.26
N ARG A 45 22.37 0.23 -12.22
CA ARG A 45 22.80 -1.18 -12.05
C ARG A 45 23.79 -1.35 -10.90
N GLY A 46 24.68 -0.38 -10.69
CA GLY A 46 25.64 -0.36 -9.59
C GLY A 46 25.10 0.15 -8.25
N MET A 47 23.92 0.77 -8.23
CA MET A 47 23.29 1.24 -6.99
C MET A 47 22.71 0.07 -6.18
N GLN A 48 22.96 0.09 -4.86
CA GLN A 48 22.27 -0.80 -3.94
C GLN A 48 20.76 -0.50 -3.95
N PRO A 49 19.89 -1.52 -4.10
CA PRO A 49 18.45 -1.33 -3.99
C PRO A 49 18.10 -0.66 -2.66
N ASN A 50 17.32 0.42 -2.71
CA ASN A 50 16.89 1.18 -1.53
C ASN A 50 15.37 1.45 -1.61
N GLY A 51 14.74 1.70 -0.46
CA GLY A 51 13.31 1.95 -0.35
C GLY A 51 12.46 0.69 -0.14
N PRO A 52 11.12 0.80 -0.16
CA PRO A 52 10.21 -0.31 0.08
C PRO A 52 10.36 -1.44 -0.96
N ALA A 53 10.06 -2.68 -0.57
CA ALA A 53 10.22 -3.87 -1.41
C ALA A 53 9.50 -3.77 -2.77
N PHE A 54 8.33 -3.11 -2.83
CA PHE A 54 7.62 -2.86 -4.09
C PHE A 54 8.47 -2.04 -5.07
N VAL A 55 9.10 -0.96 -4.60
CA VAL A 55 9.91 -0.08 -5.44
C VAL A 55 11.21 -0.76 -5.87
N GLN A 56 11.81 -1.57 -5.00
CA GLN A 56 12.95 -2.42 -5.38
C GLN A 56 12.56 -3.42 -6.48
N GLY A 57 11.35 -4.01 -6.37
CA GLY A 57 10.78 -4.88 -7.40
C GLY A 57 10.55 -4.17 -8.73
N LEU A 58 10.02 -2.94 -8.71
CA LEU A 58 9.81 -2.15 -9.93
C LEU A 58 11.15 -1.85 -10.63
N ARG A 59 12.18 -1.46 -9.88
CA ARG A 59 13.54 -1.31 -10.43
C ARG A 59 14.01 -2.61 -11.09
N ALA A 60 13.85 -3.74 -10.40
CA ALA A 60 14.28 -5.04 -10.91
C ALA A 60 13.53 -5.48 -12.17
N GLY A 61 12.25 -5.11 -12.31
CA GLY A 61 11.43 -5.43 -13.48
C GLY A 61 11.63 -4.51 -14.68
N TYR A 62 11.82 -3.19 -14.47
CA TYR A 62 11.99 -2.25 -15.58
C TYR A 62 13.40 -2.25 -16.18
N LEU A 63 14.43 -2.64 -15.43
CA LEU A 63 15.80 -2.79 -15.96
C LEU A 63 15.87 -3.73 -17.18
N PRO A 64 15.42 -5.00 -17.10
CA PRO A 64 15.47 -5.91 -18.24
C PRO A 64 14.56 -5.50 -19.40
N LEU A 65 13.44 -4.79 -19.14
CA LEU A 65 12.61 -4.24 -20.22
C LEU A 65 13.38 -3.18 -20.99
N ALA A 66 14.01 -2.22 -20.31
CA ALA A 66 14.85 -1.22 -20.96
C ALA A 66 15.99 -1.85 -21.80
N ASP A 67 16.59 -2.94 -21.29
CA ASP A 67 17.65 -3.67 -21.99
C ASP A 67 17.15 -4.41 -23.24
N ALA A 68 15.95 -4.99 -23.17
CA ALA A 68 15.31 -5.67 -24.30
C ALA A 68 15.02 -4.69 -25.45
N GLU A 69 14.39 -3.57 -25.15
CA GLU A 69 14.07 -2.52 -26.13
C GLU A 69 15.32 -1.93 -26.77
N TYR A 70 16.36 -1.68 -25.96
CA TYR A 70 17.63 -1.17 -26.46
C TYR A 70 18.28 -2.16 -27.44
N ALA A 71 18.22 -3.47 -27.14
CA ALA A 71 18.82 -4.51 -27.97
C ALA A 71 18.15 -4.63 -29.36
N VAL A 72 16.87 -4.28 -29.46
CA VAL A 72 16.11 -4.24 -30.72
C VAL A 72 16.07 -2.86 -31.37
N THR A 73 16.82 -1.90 -30.81
CA THR A 73 16.92 -0.51 -31.27
C THR A 73 15.63 0.31 -31.19
N ASP A 74 14.69 -0.08 -30.31
CA ASP A 74 13.60 0.80 -29.89
C ASP A 74 14.04 1.72 -28.76
N TYR A 75 14.73 2.80 -29.13
CA TYR A 75 15.27 3.73 -28.15
C TYR A 75 14.19 4.51 -27.39
N ARG A 76 13.01 4.71 -27.96
CA ARG A 76 11.94 5.47 -27.29
C ARG A 76 11.43 4.66 -26.10
N ASP A 77 11.18 3.38 -26.31
CA ASP A 77 10.71 2.47 -25.27
C ASP A 77 11.82 2.08 -24.28
N ALA A 78 13.05 1.91 -24.77
CA ALA A 78 14.23 1.74 -23.90
C ALA A 78 14.35 2.90 -22.91
N ILE A 79 14.25 4.16 -23.37
CA ILE A 79 14.33 5.35 -22.52
C ILE A 79 13.13 5.43 -21.57
N HIS A 80 11.92 5.08 -22.02
CA HIS A 80 10.74 5.06 -21.18
C HIS A 80 10.89 4.11 -19.98
N PHE A 81 11.26 2.86 -20.22
CA PHE A 81 11.50 1.90 -19.15
C PHE A 81 12.73 2.26 -18.30
N ALA A 82 13.80 2.79 -18.91
CA ALA A 82 14.97 3.28 -18.18
C ALA A 82 14.59 4.39 -17.18
N ARG A 83 13.74 5.34 -17.58
CA ARG A 83 13.23 6.40 -16.70
C ARG A 83 12.45 5.83 -15.52
N LYS A 84 11.63 4.81 -15.75
CA LYS A 84 10.89 4.12 -14.67
C LYS A 84 11.83 3.35 -13.74
N ALA A 85 12.85 2.69 -14.28
CA ALA A 85 13.88 2.00 -13.50
C ALA A 85 14.68 2.97 -12.63
N VAL A 86 15.14 4.10 -13.18
CA VAL A 86 15.89 5.16 -12.48
C VAL A 86 15.03 5.82 -11.41
N ALA A 87 13.77 6.15 -11.71
CA ALA A 87 12.84 6.72 -10.73
C ALA A 87 12.60 5.74 -9.57
N SER A 88 12.37 4.45 -9.87
CA SER A 88 12.22 3.41 -8.85
C SER A 88 13.48 3.28 -7.99
N ALA A 89 14.68 3.29 -8.59
CA ALA A 89 15.94 3.26 -7.85
C ALA A 89 16.11 4.43 -6.86
N LYS A 90 15.49 5.58 -7.16
CA LYS A 90 15.46 6.78 -6.31
C LYS A 90 14.35 6.74 -5.25
N GLY A 91 13.61 5.65 -5.12
CA GLY A 91 12.52 5.49 -4.16
C GLY A 91 11.18 6.07 -4.62
N ILE A 92 11.04 6.44 -5.90
CA ILE A 92 9.83 7.05 -6.45
C ILE A 92 8.84 5.95 -6.88
N PHE A 93 7.57 6.10 -6.49
CA PHE A 93 6.49 5.20 -6.90
C PHE A 93 5.98 5.57 -8.29
N VAL A 94 6.49 4.89 -9.32
CA VAL A 94 5.97 5.01 -10.69
C VAL A 94 4.68 4.23 -10.85
N GLN A 95 3.76 4.72 -11.68
CA GLN A 95 2.47 4.09 -11.95
C GLN A 95 2.56 3.08 -13.13
N PRO A 96 1.64 2.11 -13.23
CA PRO A 96 1.42 1.38 -14.47
C PRO A 96 1.06 2.36 -15.58
N ASP A 97 1.54 2.08 -16.78
CA ASP A 97 1.32 2.94 -17.94
C ASP A 97 -0.18 3.12 -18.21
N ALA A 98 -0.54 4.32 -18.66
CA ALA A 98 -1.87 4.59 -19.15
C ALA A 98 -1.97 4.06 -20.58
N LEU A 99 -3.12 3.49 -20.96
CA LEU A 99 -3.31 2.91 -22.31
C LEU A 99 -3.11 3.96 -23.40
N GLU A 100 -3.42 5.23 -23.09
CA GLU A 100 -3.31 6.36 -24.00
C GLU A 100 -1.87 6.71 -24.39
N LEU A 101 -0.88 6.14 -23.69
CA LEU A 101 0.54 6.29 -24.06
C LEU A 101 0.94 5.43 -25.26
N ARG A 102 0.08 4.49 -25.67
CA ARG A 102 0.37 3.42 -26.65
C ARG A 102 -0.60 3.46 -27.83
N LYS A 103 -0.13 3.09 -29.02
CA LYS A 103 -0.99 2.91 -30.21
C LYS A 103 -1.55 1.49 -30.28
N LEU A 104 -2.56 1.22 -29.47
CA LEU A 104 -3.13 -0.13 -29.31
C LEU A 104 -4.19 -0.45 -30.37
N PRO A 105 -4.32 -1.73 -30.80
CA PRO A 105 -5.46 -2.17 -31.61
C PRO A 105 -6.78 -2.04 -30.82
N GLU A 106 -7.84 -1.56 -31.47
CA GLU A 106 -9.14 -1.26 -30.83
C GLU A 106 -9.73 -2.48 -30.11
N GLU A 107 -9.56 -3.66 -30.70
CA GLU A 107 -10.01 -4.94 -30.15
C GLU A 107 -9.30 -5.36 -28.85
N ARG A 108 -8.12 -4.80 -28.55
CA ARG A 108 -7.33 -5.11 -27.34
C ARG A 108 -7.62 -4.13 -26.20
N VAL A 109 -8.07 -2.92 -26.52
CA VAL A 109 -8.30 -1.84 -25.54
C VAL A 109 -9.21 -2.28 -24.39
N GLY A 110 -10.28 -3.01 -24.68
CA GLY A 110 -11.21 -3.48 -23.64
C GLY A 110 -10.55 -4.42 -22.61
N GLU A 111 -9.76 -5.36 -23.09
CA GLU A 111 -9.05 -6.32 -22.24
C GLU A 111 -7.97 -5.63 -21.39
N LEU A 112 -7.14 -4.81 -22.02
CA LEU A 112 -6.06 -4.06 -21.35
C LEU A 112 -6.62 -3.06 -20.33
N SER A 113 -7.76 -2.43 -20.62
CA SER A 113 -8.45 -1.54 -19.68
C SER A 113 -8.90 -2.30 -18.44
N ALA A 114 -9.47 -3.49 -18.61
CA ALA A 114 -9.92 -4.33 -17.49
C ALA A 114 -8.73 -4.82 -16.65
N ALA A 115 -7.64 -5.25 -17.29
CA ALA A 115 -6.41 -5.65 -16.61
C ALA A 115 -5.82 -4.51 -15.77
N ARG A 116 -5.71 -3.31 -16.35
CA ARG A 116 -5.25 -2.11 -15.63
C ARG A 116 -6.15 -1.77 -14.46
N ALA A 117 -7.47 -1.81 -14.66
CA ALA A 117 -8.43 -1.53 -13.59
C ALA A 117 -8.28 -2.53 -12.43
N ARG A 118 -8.08 -3.83 -12.71
CA ARG A 118 -7.83 -4.86 -11.70
C ARG A 118 -6.55 -4.57 -10.90
N LEU A 119 -5.45 -4.23 -11.58
CA LEU A 119 -4.19 -3.87 -10.92
C LEU A 119 -4.35 -2.63 -10.03
N MET A 120 -5.01 -1.59 -10.53
CA MET A 120 -5.26 -0.37 -9.76
C MET A 120 -6.16 -0.63 -8.54
N ALA A 121 -7.19 -1.45 -8.66
CA ALA A 121 -8.06 -1.84 -7.54
C ALA A 121 -7.30 -2.65 -6.47
N ALA A 122 -6.32 -3.47 -6.85
CA ALA A 122 -5.43 -4.13 -5.89
C ALA A 122 -4.55 -3.12 -5.14
N PHE A 123 -4.04 -2.09 -5.84
CA PHE A 123 -3.27 -1.03 -5.19
C PHE A 123 -4.09 -0.18 -4.22
N GLU A 124 -5.37 0.04 -4.50
CA GLU A 124 -6.31 0.69 -3.55
C GLU A 124 -6.52 -0.14 -2.28
N GLN A 125 -6.38 -1.46 -2.36
CA GLN A 125 -6.37 -2.39 -1.23
C GLN A 125 -4.99 -2.54 -0.59
N ASP A 126 -4.08 -1.60 -0.83
CA ASP A 126 -2.74 -1.56 -0.22
C ASP A 126 -1.84 -2.75 -0.60
N ALA A 127 -2.09 -3.37 -1.78
CA ALA A 127 -1.27 -4.47 -2.30
C ALA A 127 0.22 -4.12 -2.41
N ARG A 128 0.55 -2.86 -2.66
CA ARG A 128 1.95 -2.40 -2.72
C ARG A 128 2.70 -2.61 -1.40
N ARG A 129 2.00 -2.63 -0.26
CA ARG A 129 2.57 -2.95 1.04
C ARG A 129 2.35 -4.42 1.42
N ILE A 130 1.17 -4.96 1.14
CA ILE A 130 0.77 -6.32 1.55
C ILE A 130 1.46 -7.40 0.69
N ALA A 131 1.52 -7.17 -0.62
CA ALA A 131 2.05 -8.08 -1.63
C ALA A 131 3.09 -7.37 -2.51
N PRO A 132 4.18 -6.83 -1.94
CA PRO A 132 5.04 -5.86 -2.62
C PRO A 132 5.73 -6.41 -3.87
N LEU A 133 6.29 -7.62 -3.81
CA LEU A 133 7.02 -8.19 -4.96
C LEU A 133 6.08 -8.67 -6.08
N PRO A 134 4.98 -9.40 -5.81
CA PRO A 134 3.98 -9.71 -6.83
C PRO A 134 3.35 -8.47 -7.45
N SER A 135 3.06 -7.43 -6.64
CA SER A 135 2.54 -6.15 -7.13
C SER A 135 3.48 -5.48 -8.13
N ALA A 136 4.79 -5.52 -7.85
CA ALA A 136 5.79 -4.95 -8.76
C ALA A 136 5.88 -5.75 -10.07
N ARG A 137 5.91 -7.08 -9.99
CA ARG A 137 5.88 -7.97 -11.17
C ARG A 137 4.64 -7.75 -12.02
N ALA A 138 3.45 -7.68 -11.39
CA ALA A 138 2.21 -7.42 -12.10
C ALA A 138 2.25 -6.08 -12.83
N GLN A 139 2.78 -5.02 -12.20
CA GLN A 139 2.91 -3.73 -12.86
C GLN A 139 3.88 -3.78 -14.06
N THR A 140 5.08 -4.35 -13.89
CA THR A 140 6.06 -4.40 -14.99
C THR A 140 5.60 -5.31 -16.12
N ALA A 141 4.92 -6.42 -15.82
CA ALA A 141 4.35 -7.31 -16.82
C ALA A 141 3.17 -6.70 -17.58
N PHE A 142 2.33 -5.90 -16.90
CA PHE A 142 1.29 -5.13 -17.55
C PHE A 142 1.85 -4.10 -18.54
N ASP A 143 2.90 -3.38 -18.14
CA ASP A 143 3.53 -2.39 -19.02
C ASP A 143 4.26 -3.05 -20.21
N CYS A 144 4.91 -4.20 -20.00
CA CYS A 144 5.42 -5.02 -21.11
C CYS A 144 4.30 -5.45 -22.05
N TRP A 145 3.18 -5.95 -21.52
CA TRP A 145 2.06 -6.40 -22.35
C TRP A 145 1.50 -5.26 -23.21
N LEU A 146 1.38 -4.04 -22.66
CA LEU A 146 0.98 -2.87 -23.41
C LEU A 146 1.93 -2.53 -24.57
N GLU A 147 3.23 -2.67 -24.35
CA GLU A 147 4.27 -2.38 -25.35
C GLU A 147 4.25 -3.44 -26.46
N GLN A 148 4.25 -4.72 -26.13
CA GLN A 148 4.18 -5.81 -27.12
C GLN A 148 2.90 -5.78 -27.98
N GLU A 149 1.77 -5.30 -27.43
CA GLU A 149 0.53 -5.09 -28.19
C GLU A 149 0.61 -3.90 -29.16
N GLU A 150 1.42 -2.87 -28.86
CA GLU A 150 1.73 -1.77 -29.80
C GLU A 150 2.62 -2.25 -30.94
N GLU A 151 3.61 -3.09 -30.63
CA GLU A 151 4.51 -3.72 -31.62
C GLU A 151 3.82 -4.77 -32.50
N ARG A 152 2.64 -5.25 -32.06
CA ARG A 152 1.91 -6.39 -32.65
C ARG A 152 2.70 -7.69 -32.55
N ASP A 153 3.55 -7.84 -31.54
CA ASP A 153 4.15 -9.12 -31.19
C ASP A 153 3.17 -9.95 -30.36
N ALA A 154 2.48 -10.89 -31.04
CA ALA A 154 1.53 -11.77 -30.38
C ALA A 154 2.18 -12.75 -29.39
N GLU A 155 3.43 -13.16 -29.61
CA GLU A 155 4.12 -14.10 -28.73
C GLU A 155 4.62 -13.38 -27.48
N GLY A 156 5.27 -12.24 -27.64
CA GLY A 156 5.68 -11.36 -26.54
C GLY A 156 4.50 -10.88 -25.70
N ALA A 157 3.42 -10.44 -26.34
CA ALA A 157 2.20 -10.03 -25.65
C ALA A 157 1.59 -11.18 -24.83
N ALA A 158 1.56 -12.40 -25.39
CA ALA A 158 1.06 -13.57 -24.67
C ALA A 158 1.94 -13.93 -23.46
N ALA A 159 3.26 -13.82 -23.58
CA ALA A 159 4.21 -14.07 -22.50
C ALA A 159 4.05 -13.04 -21.36
N CYS A 160 4.01 -11.75 -21.69
CA CYS A 160 3.85 -10.68 -20.70
C CYS A 160 2.48 -10.70 -20.04
N LYS A 161 1.41 -11.05 -20.78
CA LYS A 161 0.10 -11.29 -20.21
C LYS A 161 0.09 -12.47 -19.23
N ALA A 162 0.74 -13.58 -19.55
CA ALA A 162 0.81 -14.74 -18.67
C ALA A 162 1.50 -14.40 -17.35
N GLU A 163 2.61 -13.66 -17.41
CA GLU A 163 3.31 -13.15 -16.22
C GLU A 163 2.44 -12.18 -15.41
N PHE A 164 1.69 -11.29 -16.08
CA PHE A 164 0.73 -10.41 -15.41
C PHE A 164 -0.33 -11.20 -14.64
N GLU A 165 -0.98 -12.17 -15.27
CA GLU A 165 -2.02 -12.98 -14.63
C GLU A 165 -1.48 -13.80 -13.46
N GLN A 166 -0.29 -14.39 -13.62
CA GLN A 166 0.37 -15.12 -12.52
C GLN A 166 0.69 -14.17 -11.34
N ALA A 167 1.27 -13.01 -11.61
CA ALA A 167 1.59 -12.04 -10.58
C ALA A 167 0.33 -11.50 -9.89
N MET A 168 -0.75 -11.26 -10.64
CA MET A 168 -2.05 -10.88 -10.08
C MET A 168 -2.66 -11.98 -9.21
N GLN A 169 -2.51 -13.25 -9.59
CA GLN A 169 -2.95 -14.37 -8.74
C GLN A 169 -2.17 -14.40 -7.41
N GLU A 170 -0.85 -14.16 -7.44
CA GLU A 170 -0.04 -14.05 -6.22
C GLU A 170 -0.43 -12.83 -5.38
N VAL A 171 -0.74 -11.68 -6.01
CA VAL A 171 -1.29 -10.51 -5.33
C VAL A 171 -2.61 -10.86 -4.64
N ASP A 172 -3.55 -11.50 -5.33
CA ASP A 172 -4.86 -11.86 -4.78
C ASP A 172 -4.70 -12.83 -3.59
N GLN A 173 -3.80 -13.82 -3.69
CA GLN A 173 -3.50 -14.73 -2.59
C GLN A 173 -2.91 -14.01 -1.37
N GLN A 174 -1.96 -13.10 -1.59
CA GLN A 174 -1.30 -12.35 -0.52
C GLN A 174 -2.19 -11.27 0.07
N LEU A 175 -3.08 -10.64 -0.71
CA LEU A 175 -4.14 -9.77 -0.20
C LEU A 175 -5.12 -10.58 0.65
N ALA A 176 -5.56 -11.75 0.18
CA ALA A 176 -6.44 -12.62 0.97
C ALA A 176 -5.78 -13.09 2.29
N ALA A 177 -4.47 -13.34 2.29
CA ALA A 177 -3.71 -13.72 3.49
C ALA A 177 -3.28 -12.53 4.37
N GLY A 178 -3.09 -11.36 3.76
CA GLY A 178 -2.51 -10.14 4.33
C GLY A 178 -3.54 -9.08 4.73
N ILE A 179 -4.81 -9.25 4.33
CA ILE A 179 -5.95 -8.96 5.18
C ILE A 179 -5.81 -9.90 6.38
N GLN A 180 -4.82 -9.61 7.23
CA GLN A 180 -4.75 -10.19 8.55
C GLN A 180 -6.10 -9.80 9.15
N ASN A 181 -6.86 -10.82 9.50
CA ASN A 181 -7.99 -10.82 10.42
C ASN A 181 -7.58 -10.16 11.74
N VAL A 182 -7.26 -8.86 11.70
CA VAL A 182 -6.85 -8.02 12.81
C VAL A 182 -8.08 -7.22 13.17
N TYR A 183 -8.79 -7.73 14.15
CA TYR A 183 -9.91 -7.05 14.73
C TYR A 183 -9.41 -6.17 15.86
N VAL A 184 -10.05 -5.02 16.05
CA VAL A 184 -9.70 -4.11 17.14
C VAL A 184 -10.96 -3.80 17.91
N VAL A 185 -10.93 -4.05 19.21
CA VAL A 185 -11.98 -3.64 20.14
C VAL A 185 -11.46 -2.55 21.05
N PHE A 186 -12.29 -1.54 21.30
CA PHE A 186 -11.94 -0.37 22.11
C PHE A 186 -12.62 -0.41 23.47
N PHE A 187 -11.97 0.22 24.45
CA PHE A 187 -12.42 0.27 25.82
C PHE A 187 -12.60 1.71 26.31
N ALA A 188 -13.58 1.90 27.20
CA ALA A 188 -13.72 3.13 27.94
C ALA A 188 -12.48 3.39 28.85
N TRP A 189 -12.34 4.64 29.28
CA TRP A 189 -11.27 5.02 30.20
C TRP A 189 -11.39 4.24 31.50
N ASP A 190 -10.25 3.68 31.95
CA ASP A 190 -10.14 2.85 33.16
C ASP A 190 -11.03 1.60 33.22
N ARG A 191 -11.38 1.06 32.04
CA ARG A 191 -12.37 -0.03 31.91
C ARG A 191 -11.84 -1.19 31.08
N ALA A 192 -12.35 -2.39 31.37
CA ALA A 192 -12.02 -3.65 30.70
C ALA A 192 -13.26 -4.51 30.37
N ASP A 193 -14.46 -4.01 30.65
CA ASP A 193 -15.71 -4.63 30.24
C ASP A 193 -15.91 -4.52 28.72
N ILE A 194 -16.51 -5.57 28.16
CA ILE A 194 -16.87 -5.65 26.74
C ILE A 194 -18.13 -4.82 26.51
N SER A 195 -18.02 -3.77 25.71
CA SER A 195 -19.17 -2.97 25.27
C SER A 195 -20.01 -3.73 24.23
N PRO A 196 -21.28 -3.35 23.98
CA PRO A 196 -22.08 -3.94 22.90
C PRO A 196 -21.41 -3.87 21.52
N VAL A 197 -20.75 -2.74 21.22
CA VAL A 197 -20.01 -2.56 19.95
C VAL A 197 -18.79 -3.49 19.88
N ALA A 198 -18.08 -3.66 20.99
CA ALA A 198 -16.99 -4.63 21.05
C ALA A 198 -17.50 -6.07 20.90
N ALA A 199 -18.65 -6.40 21.53
CA ALA A 199 -19.28 -7.71 21.42
C ALA A 199 -19.63 -8.07 19.97
N GLU A 200 -20.17 -7.16 19.17
CA GLU A 200 -20.44 -7.38 17.74
C GLU A 200 -19.17 -7.78 16.96
N VAL A 201 -18.04 -7.10 17.23
CA VAL A 201 -16.75 -7.42 16.62
C VAL A 201 -16.24 -8.78 17.09
N LEU A 202 -16.38 -9.10 18.37
CA LEU A 202 -15.96 -10.39 18.93
C LEU A 202 -16.82 -11.56 18.43
N ASP A 203 -18.11 -11.33 18.19
CA ASP A 203 -19.00 -12.30 17.57
C ASP A 203 -18.56 -12.61 16.14
N GLN A 204 -18.14 -11.60 15.38
CA GLN A 204 -17.54 -11.80 14.07
C GLN A 204 -16.24 -12.62 14.16
N VAL A 205 -15.34 -12.29 15.08
CA VAL A 205 -14.10 -13.05 15.32
C VAL A 205 -14.39 -14.53 15.58
N ALA A 206 -15.34 -14.83 16.48
CA ALA A 206 -15.70 -16.20 16.82
C ALA A 206 -16.32 -16.94 15.62
N ALA A 207 -17.17 -16.26 14.83
CA ALA A 207 -17.74 -16.84 13.63
C ALA A 207 -16.69 -17.16 12.55
N GLU A 208 -15.69 -16.28 12.36
CA GLU A 208 -14.61 -16.51 11.40
C GLU A 208 -13.68 -17.65 11.85
N TYR A 209 -13.40 -17.76 13.16
CA TYR A 209 -12.71 -18.92 13.74
C TYR A 209 -13.49 -20.22 13.49
N GLY A 210 -14.81 -20.22 13.75
CA GLY A 210 -15.68 -21.39 13.55
C GLY A 210 -15.78 -21.86 12.09
N LYS A 211 -15.51 -20.98 11.12
CA LYS A 211 -15.42 -21.33 9.68
C LYS A 211 -14.07 -21.95 9.29
N GLY A 212 -13.14 -22.14 10.25
CA GLY A 212 -11.81 -22.68 9.99
C GLY A 212 -10.86 -21.69 9.34
N LYS A 213 -11.13 -20.37 9.42
CA LYS A 213 -10.23 -19.34 8.87
C LYS A 213 -9.00 -19.06 9.74
N ALA A 214 -8.87 -19.76 10.86
CA ALA A 214 -7.80 -19.58 11.83
C ALA A 214 -7.57 -20.87 12.63
N ALA A 215 -6.32 -21.18 12.89
CA ALA A 215 -5.90 -22.20 13.85
C ALA A 215 -5.62 -21.59 15.23
N ARG A 216 -5.27 -20.30 15.29
CA ARG A 216 -4.90 -19.62 16.55
C ARG A 216 -5.29 -18.14 16.53
N LEU A 217 -5.53 -17.56 17.71
CA LEU A 217 -5.73 -16.13 17.93
C LEU A 217 -4.61 -15.55 18.79
N ILE A 218 -4.17 -14.33 18.49
CA ILE A 218 -3.30 -13.52 19.34
C ILE A 218 -4.11 -12.31 19.82
N LEU A 219 -4.19 -12.14 21.14
CA LEU A 219 -4.97 -11.10 21.81
C LEU A 219 -4.01 -10.14 22.52
N ALA A 220 -3.70 -9.00 21.89
CA ALA A 220 -2.75 -8.02 22.39
C ALA A 220 -3.47 -6.84 23.06
N GLY A 221 -3.37 -6.73 24.38
CA GLY A 221 -3.97 -5.64 25.16
C GLY A 221 -3.09 -4.39 25.25
N HIS A 222 -3.72 -3.22 25.20
CA HIS A 222 -3.09 -1.90 25.29
C HIS A 222 -3.86 -0.94 26.23
N ALA A 223 -3.14 0.02 26.78
CA ALA A 223 -3.66 1.14 27.57
C ALA A 223 -3.14 2.49 27.05
N ASP A 224 -3.85 3.58 27.37
CA ASP A 224 -3.38 4.93 27.11
C ASP A 224 -2.45 5.41 28.22
N ARG A 225 -1.73 6.51 28.00
CA ARG A 225 -0.68 7.00 28.92
C ARG A 225 -1.23 7.82 30.09
N SER A 226 -2.53 7.73 30.40
CA SER A 226 -3.19 8.61 31.38
C SER A 226 -3.02 8.19 32.85
N GLY A 227 -2.45 7.02 33.10
CA GLY A 227 -2.19 6.46 34.43
C GLY A 227 -0.75 5.97 34.58
N PRO A 228 -0.38 5.48 35.78
CA PRO A 228 0.97 4.95 36.00
C PRO A 228 1.26 3.70 35.15
N GLU A 229 2.49 3.57 34.61
CA GLU A 229 2.87 2.44 33.75
C GLU A 229 2.52 1.05 34.36
N PRO A 230 2.84 0.73 35.64
CA PRO A 230 2.48 -0.57 36.20
C PRO A 230 0.98 -0.82 36.29
N TYR A 231 0.19 0.26 36.44
CA TYR A 231 -1.26 0.18 36.42
C TYR A 231 -1.78 -0.15 35.02
N ASN A 232 -1.24 0.55 34.01
CA ASN A 232 -1.59 0.39 32.61
C ASN A 232 -1.23 -1.00 32.07
N GLU A 233 -0.11 -1.57 32.51
CA GLU A 233 0.25 -2.97 32.27
C GLU A 233 -0.87 -3.92 32.73
N ARG A 234 -1.25 -3.85 34.01
CA ARG A 234 -2.32 -4.69 34.56
C ARG A 234 -3.68 -4.44 33.90
N LEU A 235 -3.99 -3.19 33.53
CA LEU A 235 -5.24 -2.86 32.84
C LEU A 235 -5.28 -3.49 31.44
N SER A 236 -4.17 -3.44 30.71
CA SER A 236 -4.06 -4.07 29.39
C SER A 236 -4.17 -5.59 29.46
N GLU A 237 -3.62 -6.24 30.49
CA GLU A 237 -3.81 -7.66 30.76
C GLU A 237 -5.29 -8.00 31.02
N ARG A 238 -5.97 -7.22 31.88
CA ARG A 238 -7.41 -7.42 32.16
C ARG A 238 -8.26 -7.34 30.90
N ARG A 239 -7.94 -6.43 29.98
CA ARG A 239 -8.63 -6.31 28.68
C ARG A 239 -8.41 -7.53 27.79
N ALA A 240 -7.16 -8.00 27.66
CA ALA A 240 -6.86 -9.21 26.89
C ALA A 240 -7.60 -10.44 27.47
N ARG A 241 -7.65 -10.56 28.80
CA ARG A 241 -8.40 -11.63 29.49
C ARG A 241 -9.92 -11.51 29.31
N ALA A 242 -10.48 -10.30 29.34
CA ALA A 242 -11.90 -10.08 29.10
C ALA A 242 -12.31 -10.49 27.69
N VAL A 243 -11.49 -10.14 26.68
CA VAL A 243 -11.69 -10.58 25.29
C VAL A 243 -11.58 -12.10 25.17
N ALA A 244 -10.57 -12.71 25.79
CA ALA A 244 -10.41 -14.17 25.79
C ALA A 244 -11.62 -14.88 26.41
N GLY A 245 -12.11 -14.40 27.56
CA GLY A 245 -13.30 -14.95 28.22
C GLY A 245 -14.54 -14.86 27.33
N TYR A 246 -14.76 -13.70 26.69
CA TYR A 246 -15.87 -13.53 25.77
C TYR A 246 -15.80 -14.49 24.57
N LEU A 247 -14.63 -14.62 23.95
CA LEU A 247 -14.44 -15.53 22.82
C LEU A 247 -14.59 -17.00 23.22
N ALA A 248 -14.20 -17.36 24.45
CA ALA A 248 -14.39 -18.70 24.98
C ALA A 248 -15.88 -19.03 25.18
N GLU A 249 -16.67 -18.08 25.69
CA GLU A 249 -18.14 -18.22 25.76
C GLU A 249 -18.78 -18.40 24.38
N LYS A 250 -18.14 -17.88 23.32
CA LYS A 250 -18.56 -18.03 21.93
C LYS A 250 -17.99 -19.27 21.22
N GLY A 251 -17.29 -20.14 21.95
CA GLY A 251 -16.82 -21.44 21.47
C GLY A 251 -15.42 -21.46 20.88
N VAL A 252 -14.63 -20.39 21.03
CA VAL A 252 -13.19 -20.42 20.70
C VAL A 252 -12.43 -21.05 21.87
N PRO A 253 -11.70 -22.16 21.71
CA PRO A 253 -10.99 -22.80 22.82
C PRO A 253 -9.88 -21.91 23.39
N MET A 254 -9.67 -21.93 24.71
CA MET A 254 -8.64 -21.11 25.37
C MET A 254 -7.23 -21.46 24.90
N GLU A 255 -6.97 -22.73 24.58
CA GLU A 255 -5.71 -23.23 24.02
C GLU A 255 -5.40 -22.67 22.63
N ALA A 256 -6.42 -22.23 21.89
CA ALA A 256 -6.25 -21.55 20.61
C ALA A 256 -5.91 -20.06 20.78
N MET A 257 -5.91 -19.51 22.01
CA MET A 257 -5.67 -18.10 22.28
C MET A 257 -4.33 -17.85 22.94
N GLN A 258 -3.52 -16.98 22.35
CA GLN A 258 -2.33 -16.40 22.97
C GLN A 258 -2.65 -15.01 23.52
N LEU A 259 -2.47 -14.81 24.81
CA LEU A 259 -2.67 -13.50 25.43
C LEU A 259 -1.34 -12.76 25.53
N GLU A 260 -1.34 -11.51 25.09
CA GLU A 260 -0.23 -10.58 25.20
C GLU A 260 -0.74 -9.25 25.78
N TRP A 261 0.13 -8.53 26.47
CA TRP A 261 -0.20 -7.21 26.99
C TRP A 261 1.03 -6.31 27.01
N TYR A 262 0.82 -5.05 26.64
CA TYR A 262 1.89 -4.10 26.42
C TYR A 262 1.78 -2.84 27.29
N GLY A 263 0.73 -2.74 28.10
CA GLY A 263 0.40 -1.51 28.81
C GLY A 263 0.34 -0.34 27.84
N GLU A 264 1.13 0.69 28.13
CA GLU A 264 1.23 1.91 27.32
C GLU A 264 2.44 1.94 26.36
N ARG A 265 3.23 0.84 26.28
CA ARG A 265 4.50 0.79 25.54
C ARG A 265 4.35 0.71 24.01
N ARG A 266 3.16 0.35 23.51
CA ARG A 266 2.85 0.24 22.07
C ARG A 266 1.61 1.09 21.72
N PRO A 267 1.72 2.43 21.77
CA PRO A 267 0.61 3.30 21.43
C PRO A 267 0.32 3.22 19.93
N ARG A 268 -0.97 3.25 19.57
CA ARG A 268 -1.42 3.42 18.18
C ARG A 268 -1.28 4.88 17.75
N VAL A 269 -1.65 5.80 18.64
CA VAL A 269 -1.47 7.24 18.49
C VAL A 269 -0.43 7.68 19.53
N PRO A 270 0.74 8.18 19.11
CA PRO A 270 1.75 8.69 20.05
C PRO A 270 1.19 9.86 20.89
N THR A 271 1.33 9.78 22.21
CA THR A 271 0.92 10.85 23.14
C THR A 271 1.96 11.05 24.23
N ALA A 272 1.92 12.21 24.89
CA ALA A 272 2.68 12.44 26.11
C ALA A 272 2.09 11.66 27.31
N ASP A 273 2.86 11.58 28.41
CA ASP A 273 2.39 11.04 29.68
C ASP A 273 1.25 11.89 30.26
N GLY A 274 0.30 11.22 30.92
CA GLY A 274 -0.92 11.83 31.46
C GLY A 274 -2.03 12.06 30.41
N VAL A 275 -1.76 11.85 29.12
CA VAL A 275 -2.74 12.10 28.06
C VAL A 275 -3.67 10.90 27.86
N ARG A 276 -4.98 11.18 27.89
CA ARG A 276 -6.02 10.22 27.53
C ARG A 276 -6.15 10.13 26.02
N GLU A 277 -6.10 8.92 25.49
CA GLU A 277 -6.21 8.67 24.05
C GLU A 277 -7.07 7.42 23.81
N PRO A 278 -8.35 7.57 23.42
CA PRO A 278 -9.25 6.46 23.16
C PRO A 278 -8.72 5.39 22.22
N GLN A 279 -7.99 5.78 21.17
CA GLN A 279 -7.46 4.82 20.21
C GLN A 279 -6.37 3.92 20.80
N ASN A 280 -5.75 4.33 21.91
CA ASN A 280 -4.75 3.52 22.61
C ASN A 280 -5.37 2.52 23.60
N ARG A 281 -6.65 2.70 23.98
CA ARG A 281 -7.37 1.79 24.88
C ARG A 281 -8.04 0.68 24.09
N ARG A 282 -7.26 -0.35 23.72
CA ARG A 282 -7.72 -1.37 22.78
C ARG A 282 -7.19 -2.77 23.09
N VAL A 283 -7.80 -3.77 22.46
CA VAL A 283 -7.20 -5.08 22.21
C VAL A 283 -7.16 -5.30 20.70
N GLU A 284 -5.99 -5.66 20.19
CA GLU A 284 -5.80 -6.12 18.81
C GLU A 284 -5.89 -7.65 18.80
N ILE A 285 -6.68 -8.19 17.88
CA ILE A 285 -7.02 -9.61 17.80
C ILE A 285 -6.58 -10.10 16.43
N THR A 286 -5.49 -10.86 16.37
CA THR A 286 -4.97 -11.40 15.11
C THR A 286 -5.33 -12.87 14.99
N LEU A 287 -6.08 -13.24 13.95
CA LEU A 287 -6.25 -14.65 13.61
C LEU A 287 -5.05 -15.14 12.79
N LYS A 288 -4.58 -16.35 13.09
CA LYS A 288 -3.43 -17.04 12.48
C LYS A 288 -3.84 -18.41 11.98
#